data_AF-A0A9X1INN2-F1
#
_entry.id   AF-A0A9X1INN2-F1
#
_cell.length_a   1.000
_cell.length_b   1.000
_cell.length_c   1.000
_cell.angle_alpha   90.00
_cell.angle_beta   90.00
_cell.angle_gamma   90.00
#
_symmetry.space_group_name_H-M   'P 1'
#
loop_
_entity.id
_entity.type
_entity.pdbx_description
1 polymer ?
#
loop_
_entity_poly.entity_id
_entity_poly.type
_entity_poly.pdbx_seq_one_letter_code
_entity_poly.pdbx_strand_id
1 'polypeptide(L)' 'MSDRLEETKIERDFTARSTEEQKDFLSQTWCNQCMEVDLGMTNPREYESKDRVWIEGECVRCGHLTVTEIVEEDE' A
#
# COMPACT_ATOMS: atom_id res chain seq x y z
N MET A 1 29.73 9.41 10.15
CA MET A 1 28.33 9.67 10.55
C MET A 1 27.71 10.45 9.40
N SER A 2 26.64 9.93 8.79
CA SER A 2 26.06 10.32 7.49
C SER A 2 26.68 9.57 6.31
N ASP A 3 25.98 8.53 5.85
CA ASP A 3 25.52 8.44 4.46
C ASP A 3 24.53 7.27 4.33
N ARG A 4 23.27 7.64 4.07
CA ARG A 4 22.33 6.91 3.22
C ARG A 4 22.23 5.40 3.44
N LEU A 5 21.39 5.01 4.39
CA LEU A 5 20.40 3.97 4.05
C LEU A 5 19.51 4.60 2.97
N GLU A 6 19.97 4.61 1.73
CA GLU A 6 19.06 4.69 0.58
C GLU A 6 18.22 3.42 0.70
N GLU A 7 17.11 3.56 1.42
CA GLU A 7 16.01 2.62 1.47
C GLU A 7 15.67 2.32 0.01
N THR A 8 16.16 1.20 -0.51
CA THR A 8 15.86 0.70 -1.84
C THR A 8 14.39 0.27 -1.83
N LYS A 9 13.48 1.25 -1.85
CA LYS A 9 12.10 1.02 -2.20
C LYS A 9 12.03 0.98 -3.72
N ILE A 10 11.69 -0.18 -4.24
CA ILE A 10 11.49 -0.43 -5.65
C ILE A 10 10.01 -0.24 -5.92
N GLU A 11 9.67 0.69 -6.81
CA GLU A 11 8.30 0.84 -7.31
C GLU A 11 7.91 -0.43 -8.06
N ARG A 12 6.83 -1.07 -7.61
CA ARG A 12 6.25 -2.26 -8.25
C ARG A 12 5.03 -1.88 -9.07
N ASP A 13 4.71 -2.75 -10.02
CA ASP A 13 3.51 -2.61 -10.83
C ASP A 13 2.30 -3.18 -10.08
N PHE A 14 1.52 -2.28 -9.46
CA PHE A 14 0.26 -2.65 -8.80
C PHE A 14 -0.74 -3.32 -9.76
N THR A 15 -0.69 -2.98 -11.05
CA THR A 15 -1.61 -3.53 -12.06
C THR A 15 -1.24 -4.95 -12.50
N ALA A 16 -0.05 -5.44 -12.10
CA ALA A 16 0.35 -6.81 -12.30
C ALA A 16 -0.39 -7.80 -11.38
N ARG A 17 -0.99 -7.32 -10.28
CA ARG A 17 -1.86 -8.13 -9.41
C ARG A 17 -3.15 -8.52 -10.12
N SER A 18 -3.82 -9.56 -9.64
CA SER A 18 -5.12 -9.94 -10.21
C SER A 18 -6.15 -8.81 -10.02
N THR A 19 -7.15 -8.76 -10.89
CA THR A 19 -8.22 -7.75 -10.79
C THR A 19 -9.00 -7.82 -9.48
N GLU A 20 -9.08 -9.01 -8.88
CA GLU A 20 -9.73 -9.23 -7.59
C GLU A 20 -8.89 -8.60 -6.48
N GLU A 21 -7.59 -8.91 -6.41
CA GLU A 21 -6.67 -8.31 -5.43
C GLU A 21 -6.63 -6.78 -5.56
N GLN A 22 -6.51 -6.26 -6.79
CA GLN A 22 -6.52 -4.81 -7.00
C GLN A 22 -7.79 -4.18 -6.43
N LYS A 23 -8.95 -4.81 -6.66
CA LYS A 23 -10.22 -4.32 -6.15
C LYS A 23 -10.27 -4.41 -4.62
N ASP A 24 -9.73 -5.46 -4.03
CA ASP A 24 -9.65 -5.61 -2.58
C ASP A 24 -8.79 -4.52 -1.96
N PHE A 25 -7.58 -4.24 -2.47
CA PHE A 25 -6.77 -3.13 -1.95
C PHE A 25 -7.43 -1.76 -2.15
N LEU A 26 -8.10 -1.56 -3.28
CA LEU A 26 -8.81 -0.32 -3.61
C LEU A 26 -10.09 -0.10 -2.82
N SER A 27 -10.64 -1.12 -2.15
CA SER A 27 -11.90 -1.01 -1.40
C SER A 27 -11.72 -1.31 0.09
N GLN A 28 -10.99 -2.35 0.44
CA GLN A 28 -10.70 -2.81 1.80
C GLN A 28 -9.50 -2.06 2.42
N THR A 29 -9.48 -0.74 2.31
CA THR A 29 -8.44 0.08 2.92
C THR A 29 -8.84 0.55 4.32
N TRP A 30 -7.96 0.33 5.31
CA TRP A 30 -8.05 0.97 6.62
C TRP A 30 -7.46 2.38 6.59
N CYS A 31 -8.21 3.38 7.06
CA CYS A 31 -7.70 4.75 7.18
C CYS A 31 -7.63 5.17 8.65
N ASN A 32 -6.43 5.43 9.17
CA ASN A 32 -6.23 5.90 10.55
C ASN A 32 -6.94 7.23 10.87
N GLN A 33 -7.10 8.10 9.88
CA GLN A 33 -7.79 9.39 10.07
C GLN A 33 -9.31 9.23 10.20
N CYS A 34 -9.90 8.27 9.49
CA CYS A 34 -11.33 7.98 9.57
C CYS A 34 -11.64 6.94 10.64
N MET A 35 -10.64 6.14 11.04
CA MET A 35 -10.75 5.01 11.96
C MET A 35 -11.77 3.96 11.49
N GLU A 36 -11.86 3.76 10.18
CA GLU A 36 -12.80 2.84 9.54
C GLU A 36 -12.07 1.97 8.52
N VAL A 37 -12.57 0.74 8.36
CA VAL A 37 -12.21 -0.22 7.31
C VAL A 37 -13.13 -0.01 6.11
N ASP A 38 -12.76 -0.57 4.95
CA ASP A 38 -13.59 -0.59 3.73
C ASP A 38 -13.87 0.80 3.11
N LEU A 39 -12.97 1.77 3.30
CA LEU A 39 -13.13 3.10 2.70
C LEU A 39 -12.59 3.18 1.27
N GLY A 40 -11.60 2.35 0.98
CA GLY A 40 -10.86 2.35 -0.26
C GLY A 40 -9.80 3.44 -0.38
N MET A 41 -8.90 3.24 -1.35
CA MET A 41 -7.81 4.14 -1.69
C MET A 41 -7.84 4.53 -3.16
N THR A 42 -7.31 5.72 -3.45
CA THR A 42 -7.07 6.26 -4.78
C THR A 42 -5.57 6.38 -5.01
N ASN A 43 -5.14 6.37 -6.27
CA ASN A 43 -3.72 6.43 -6.65
C ASN A 43 -2.86 5.34 -5.97
N PRO A 44 -3.22 4.04 -6.04
CA PRO A 44 -2.42 2.99 -5.42
C PRO A 44 -1.03 2.93 -6.06
N ARG A 45 0.00 2.91 -5.22
CA ARG A 45 1.41 2.77 -5.59
C ARG A 45 2.01 1.67 -4.75
N GLU A 46 2.37 0.59 -5.41
CA GLU A 46 3.02 -0.54 -4.75
C GLU A 46 4.53 -0.31 -4.68
N TYR A 47 5.10 -0.63 -3.54
CA TYR A 47 6.53 -0.57 -3.29
C TYR A 47 6.99 -1.85 -2.62
N GLU A 48 8.20 -2.25 -2.95
CA GLU A 48 8.90 -3.37 -2.32
C GLU A 48 10.23 -2.91 -1.78
N SER A 49 10.57 -3.40 -0.59
CA SER A 49 11.91 -3.35 -0.05
C SER A 49 12.42 -4.75 0.20
N LYS A 50 13.69 -4.84 0.60
CA LYS A 50 14.38 -6.10 0.89
C LYS A 50 13.62 -7.03 1.85
N ASP A 51 12.81 -6.47 2.74
CA ASP A 51 12.19 -7.21 3.85
C ASP A 51 10.64 -7.11 3.88
N ARG A 52 10.01 -6.32 2.98
CA ARG A 52 8.55 -6.16 2.94
C ARG A 52 8.02 -5.55 1.66
N VAL A 53 6.73 -5.77 1.37
CA VAL A 53 5.98 -5.13 0.29
C VAL A 53 4.82 -4.33 0.90
N TRP A 54 4.56 -3.12 0.38
CA TRP A 54 3.44 -2.30 0.82
C TRP A 54 2.85 -1.49 -0.32
N ILE A 55 1.59 -1.09 -0.18
CA ILE A 55 0.90 -0.19 -1.09
C ILE A 55 0.60 1.11 -0.38
N GLU A 56 0.95 2.22 -1.01
CA GLU A 56 0.56 3.57 -0.58
C GLU A 56 -0.57 4.08 -1.48
N GLY A 57 -1.54 4.76 -0.90
CA GLY A 57 -2.61 5.40 -1.65
C GLY A 57 -3.25 6.51 -0.84
N GLU A 58 -4.22 7.21 -1.40
CA GLU A 58 -4.96 8.28 -0.74
C GLU A 58 -6.38 7.80 -0.43
N CYS A 59 -6.80 7.86 0.83
CA CYS A 59 -8.15 7.47 1.25
C CYS A 59 -9.22 8.19 0.41
N VAL A 60 -10.16 7.45 -0.17
CA VAL A 60 -11.24 8.02 -1.02
C VAL A 60 -12.08 9.02 -0.23
N ARG A 61 -12.24 8.82 1.07
CA ARG A 61 -13.13 9.62 1.93
C ARG A 61 -12.52 10.92 2.43
N CYS A 62 -11.25 10.89 2.86
CA CYS A 62 -10.59 12.05 3.49
C CYS A 62 -9.37 12.56 2.73
N GLY A 63 -8.89 11.84 1.71
CA GLY A 63 -7.68 12.16 0.95
C GLY A 63 -6.38 11.98 1.74
N HIS A 64 -6.43 11.41 2.94
CA HIS A 64 -5.22 11.17 3.73
C HIS A 64 -4.43 9.98 3.19
N LEU A 65 -3.11 10.04 3.30
CA LEU A 65 -2.23 8.94 2.89
C LEU A 65 -2.52 7.69 3.74
N THR A 66 -2.88 6.61 3.06
CA THR A 66 -3.09 5.28 3.61
C THR A 66 -1.99 4.36 3.14
N VAL A 67 -1.42 3.59 4.06
CA VAL A 67 -0.38 2.62 3.75
C VAL A 67 -0.87 1.24 4.19
N THR A 68 -0.86 0.29 3.27
CA THR A 68 -1.25 -1.10 3.48
C THR A 68 -0.04 -1.98 3.27
N GLU A 69 0.46 -2.57 4.35
CA GLU A 69 1.54 -3.57 4.26
C GLU A 69 0.95 -4.90 3.79
N ILE A 70 1.59 -5.52 2.79
CA ILE A 70 1.20 -6.82 2.27
C ILE A 70 2.05 -7.84 3.00
N VAL A 71 1.40 -8.70 3.78
CA VAL A 71 2.04 -9.83 4.43
C VAL A 71 1.70 -11.05 3.59
N GLU A 72 2.67 -11.53 2.81
CA GLU A 72 2.58 -12.86 2.20
C GLU A 72 2.89 -13.86 3.33
N GLU A 73 1.92 -14.69 3.72
CA GLU A 73 2.20 -15.81 4.62
C GLU A 73 3.06 -16.81 3.84
N ASP A 74 4.37 -16.79 4.04
CA ASP A 74 5.27 -17.89 3.67
C ASP A 74 4.76 -19.16 4.40
N GLU A 75 4.21 -20.12 3.64
CA GLU A 75 3.79 -21.45 4.14
C GLU A 75 4.93 -22.23 4.83
#